data_AF-A0A7C3NBV5-F1
#
_entry.id   AF-A0A7C3NBV5-F1
#
_cell.length_a   1.000
_cell.length_b   1.000
_cell.length_c   1.000
_cell.angle_alpha   90.00
_cell.angle_beta   90.00
_cell.angle_gamma   90.00
#
_symmetry.space_group_name_H-M   'P 1'
#
loop_
_entity.id
_entity.type
_entity.pdbx_description
1 polymer ?
#
loop_
_entity_poly.entity_id
_entity_poly.type
_entity_poly.pdbx_seq_one_letter_code
_entity_poly.pdbx_strand_id
1 'polypeptide(L)'
;MINRNKFRPYLAPTFSSASLGWRKPRREVFDLIAQRWGLPPEQIVVVGDTLNADILGAQNAGMASILAIMDEPPSNAQHRHIQPTAVAHRLSELPALIQQL
;
A
#
# COMPACT_ATOMS: atom_id res chain seq x y z
N MET A 1 7.28 -16.91 -5.73
CA MET A 1 7.09 -16.57 -4.30
C MET A 1 5.66 -16.83 -3.83
N ILE A 2 4.63 -16.14 -4.37
CA ILE A 2 3.23 -16.24 -3.90
C ILE A 2 2.70 -17.70 -3.86
N ASN A 3 2.80 -18.44 -4.96
CA ASN A 3 2.29 -19.81 -5.03
C ASN A 3 3.13 -20.78 -4.19
N ARG A 4 4.46 -20.63 -4.24
CA ARG A 4 5.41 -21.46 -3.47
C ARG A 4 5.17 -21.36 -1.96
N ASN A 5 4.83 -20.17 -1.47
CA ASN A 5 4.58 -19.90 -0.05
C ASN A 5 3.08 -19.98 0.32
N LYS A 6 2.21 -20.44 -0.59
CA LYS A 6 0.76 -20.63 -0.35
C LYS A 6 0.02 -19.34 0.10
N PHE A 7 0.49 -18.16 -0.30
CA PHE A 7 -0.19 -16.90 0.03
C PHE A 7 -1.39 -16.58 -0.86
N ARG A 8 -1.56 -17.32 -1.98
CA ARG A 8 -2.61 -17.06 -2.96
C ARG A 8 -4.02 -16.90 -2.36
N PRO A 9 -4.48 -17.69 -1.36
CA PRO A 9 -5.82 -17.55 -0.79
C PRO A 9 -6.05 -16.23 -0.05
N TYR A 10 -4.98 -15.55 0.38
CA TYR A 10 -5.06 -14.31 1.16
C TYR A 10 -4.87 -13.05 0.31
N LEU A 11 -4.61 -13.22 -1.00
CA LEU A 11 -4.29 -12.12 -1.91
C LEU A 11 -5.28 -12.12 -3.07
N ALA A 12 -6.25 -11.21 -3.04
CA ALA A 12 -7.22 -11.05 -4.12
C ALA A 12 -7.77 -9.60 -4.19
N PRO A 13 -7.84 -9.01 -5.39
CA PRO A 13 -7.17 -9.40 -6.62
C PRO A 13 -5.65 -9.18 -6.51
N THR A 14 -4.90 -9.79 -7.43
CA THR A 14 -3.43 -9.63 -7.49
C THR A 14 -3.04 -9.00 -8.80
N PHE A 15 -2.20 -7.96 -8.74
CA PHE A 15 -1.68 -7.27 -9.90
C PHE A 15 -0.16 -7.37 -9.91
N SER A 16 0.42 -7.41 -11.10
CA SER A 16 1.85 -7.23 -11.31
C SER A 16 2.10 -5.86 -11.93
N SER A 17 3.29 -5.30 -11.72
CA SER A 17 3.72 -4.07 -12.38
C SER A 17 3.72 -4.16 -13.92
N ALA A 18 3.78 -5.38 -14.47
CA ALA A 18 3.64 -5.61 -15.91
C ALA A 18 2.16 -5.56 -16.39
N SER A 19 1.21 -5.85 -15.49
CA SER A 19 -0.22 -5.83 -15.80
C SER A 19 -0.86 -4.45 -15.71
N LEU A 20 -0.16 -3.49 -15.09
CA LEU A 20 -0.64 -2.14 -14.85
C LEU A 20 0.16 -1.21 -15.78
N GLY A 21 -0.52 -0.56 -16.74
CA GLY A 21 0.12 0.41 -17.65
C GLY A 21 0.73 1.62 -16.94
N TRP A 22 0.54 1.73 -15.62
CA TRP A 22 1.02 2.79 -14.75
C TRP A 22 1.85 2.22 -13.61
N ARG A 23 2.73 3.06 -13.05
CA ARG A 23 3.53 2.73 -11.87
C ARG A 23 3.20 3.68 -10.73
N LYS A 24 3.24 3.15 -9.52
CA LYS A 24 3.23 3.96 -8.30
C LYS A 24 4.29 5.07 -8.39
N PRO A 25 4.00 6.30 -7.92
CA PRO A 25 2.81 6.72 -7.16
C PRO A 25 1.65 7.27 -7.98
N ARG A 26 1.59 6.97 -9.28
CA ARG A 26 0.45 7.41 -10.10
C ARG A 26 -0.87 6.90 -9.52
N ARG A 27 -1.82 7.83 -9.34
CA ARG A 27 -3.13 7.59 -8.74
C ARG A 27 -3.89 6.48 -9.47
N GLU A 28 -3.71 6.39 -10.78
CA GLU A 28 -4.37 5.43 -11.67
C GLU A 28 -4.12 3.97 -11.28
N VAL A 29 -2.97 3.65 -10.64
CA VAL A 29 -2.70 2.31 -10.10
C VAL A 29 -3.67 1.98 -8.96
N PHE A 30 -3.89 2.94 -8.06
CA PHE A 30 -4.72 2.78 -6.88
C PHE A 30 -6.20 2.84 -7.23
N ASP A 31 -6.59 3.75 -8.14
CA ASP A 31 -7.97 3.84 -8.65
C ASP A 31 -8.38 2.52 -9.32
N LEU A 32 -7.49 1.88 -10.09
CA LEU A 32 -7.78 0.57 -10.68
C LEU A 32 -7.98 -0.51 -9.61
N ILE A 33 -7.17 -0.50 -8.54
CA ILE A 33 -7.32 -1.46 -7.43
C ILE A 33 -8.68 -1.25 -6.74
N ALA A 34 -9.03 0.00 -6.42
CA ALA A 34 -10.32 0.35 -5.83
C ALA A 34 -11.49 -0.10 -6.71
N GLN A 35 -11.43 0.20 -8.00
CA GLN A 35 -12.45 -0.24 -8.98
C GLN A 35 -12.59 -1.77 -9.01
N ARG A 36 -11.48 -2.51 -8.91
CA ARG A 36 -11.49 -3.97 -8.95
C ARG A 36 -12.04 -4.61 -7.68
N TRP A 37 -11.87 -3.95 -6.55
CA TRP A 37 -12.55 -4.34 -5.31
C TRP A 37 -14.00 -3.85 -5.23
N GLY A 38 -14.39 -2.86 -6.05
CA GLY A 38 -15.70 -2.23 -5.94
C GLY A 38 -15.87 -1.46 -4.63
N LEU A 39 -14.76 -0.98 -4.06
CA LEU A 39 -14.73 -0.25 -2.79
C LEU A 39 -14.39 1.23 -3.03
N PRO A 40 -14.96 2.14 -2.24
CA PRO A 40 -14.54 3.54 -2.25
C PRO A 40 -13.13 3.67 -1.63
N PRO A 41 -12.31 4.66 -2.04
CA PRO A 41 -10.94 4.81 -1.56
C PRO A 41 -10.80 4.90 -0.04
N GLU A 42 -11.78 5.49 0.63
CA GLU A 42 -11.81 5.68 2.09
C GLU A 42 -11.92 4.36 2.86
N GLN A 43 -12.34 3.27 2.20
CA GLN A 43 -12.40 1.92 2.77
C GLN A 43 -11.16 1.09 2.46
N ILE A 44 -10.13 1.69 1.87
CA ILE A 44 -8.91 1.00 1.45
C ILE A 44 -7.72 1.56 2.22
N VAL A 45 -6.92 0.64 2.77
CA VAL A 45 -5.63 0.94 3.39
C VAL A 45 -4.52 0.35 2.53
N VAL A 46 -3.56 1.19 2.13
CA VAL A 46 -2.34 0.75 1.45
C VAL A 46 -1.25 0.53 2.48
N VAL A 47 -0.65 -0.66 2.48
CA VAL A 47 0.50 -1.01 3.33
C VAL A 47 1.72 -1.20 2.45
N GLY A 48 2.80 -0.46 2.72
CA GLY A 48 4.04 -0.55 1.95
C GLY A 48 5.22 0.11 2.66
N ASP A 49 6.41 -0.07 2.13
CA ASP A 49 7.69 0.35 2.72
C ASP A 49 8.21 1.67 2.11
N THR A 50 7.71 2.07 0.95
CA THR A 50 8.29 3.18 0.19
C THR A 50 7.42 4.44 0.31
N LEU A 51 7.95 5.48 0.95
CA LEU A 51 7.22 6.75 1.17
C LEU A 51 6.67 7.35 -0.13
N ASN A 52 7.54 7.47 -1.15
CA ASN A 52 7.12 8.07 -2.42
C ASN A 52 6.17 7.19 -3.22
N ALA A 53 6.30 5.86 -3.18
CA ALA A 53 5.53 4.97 -4.05
C ALA A 53 4.22 4.52 -3.41
N ASP A 54 4.26 4.08 -2.14
CA ASP A 54 3.11 3.50 -1.44
C ASP A 54 2.32 4.58 -0.73
N ILE A 55 2.99 5.38 0.10
CA ILE A 55 2.33 6.33 1.00
C ILE A 55 1.77 7.52 0.23
N LEU A 56 2.60 8.20 -0.55
CA LEU A 56 2.13 9.29 -1.42
C LEU A 56 1.12 8.79 -2.46
N GLY A 57 1.32 7.59 -3.01
CA GLY A 57 0.41 7.00 -3.97
C GLY A 57 -0.99 6.78 -3.38
N ALA A 58 -1.07 6.23 -2.17
CA ALA A 58 -2.32 6.05 -1.43
C ALA A 58 -3.00 7.40 -1.15
N GLN A 59 -2.24 8.39 -0.67
CA GLN A 59 -2.75 9.73 -0.35
C GLN A 59 -3.32 10.43 -1.58
N ASN A 60 -2.63 10.36 -2.72
CA ASN A 60 -3.12 10.93 -3.99
C ASN A 60 -4.44 10.31 -4.44
N ALA A 61 -4.73 9.07 -4.02
CA ALA A 61 -5.95 8.34 -4.31
C ALA A 61 -7.05 8.51 -3.24
N GLY A 62 -6.78 9.22 -2.14
CA GLY A 62 -7.73 9.37 -1.02
C GLY A 62 -7.81 8.14 -0.11
N MET A 63 -6.80 7.27 -0.15
CA MET A 63 -6.72 6.07 0.68
C MET A 63 -5.90 6.32 1.95
N ALA A 64 -6.20 5.58 3.01
CA ALA A 64 -5.34 5.54 4.18
C ALA A 64 -4.04 4.77 3.89
N SER A 65 -2.98 5.07 4.63
CA SER A 65 -1.64 4.57 4.36
C SER A 65 -0.92 4.14 5.64
N ILE A 66 -0.32 2.94 5.61
CA ILE A 66 0.51 2.43 6.70
C ILE A 66 1.91 2.19 6.16
N LEU A 67 2.89 2.91 6.72
CA LEU A 67 4.30 2.69 6.40
C LEU A 67 4.86 1.52 7.21
N ALA A 68 5.33 0.49 6.51
CA ALA A 68 5.98 -0.68 7.06
C ALA A 68 7.50 -0.46 7.11
N ILE A 69 8.09 -0.31 8.30
CA ILE A 69 9.51 0.09 8.44
C ILE A 69 10.46 -1.06 8.81
N MET A 70 10.04 -2.31 8.59
CA MET A 70 10.86 -3.50 8.89
C MET A 70 12.10 -3.61 7.99
N ASP A 71 12.02 -3.12 6.76
CA ASP A 71 13.09 -3.12 5.77
C ASP A 71 12.98 -1.85 4.91
N GLU A 72 13.23 -0.70 5.55
CA GLU A 72 12.98 0.59 4.91
C GLU A 72 13.99 0.89 3.78
N PRO A 73 13.54 1.24 2.56
CA PRO A 73 14.44 1.54 1.47
C PRO A 73 15.16 2.88 1.68
N PRO A 74 16.46 3.00 1.33
CA PRO A 74 17.23 4.25 1.48
C PRO A 74 16.63 5.45 0.76
N SER A 75 15.84 5.23 -0.30
CA SER A 75 15.14 6.29 -1.04
C SER A 75 14.21 7.11 -0.15
N ASN A 76 13.71 6.56 0.95
CA ASN A 76 12.82 7.27 1.86
C ASN A 76 13.49 8.50 2.50
N ALA A 77 14.82 8.56 2.59
CA ALA A 77 15.54 9.73 3.09
C ALA A 77 15.18 11.03 2.34
N GLN A 78 14.89 10.95 1.04
CA GLN A 78 14.51 12.10 0.21
C GLN A 78 13.03 12.50 0.34
N HIS A 79 12.23 11.66 1.00
CA HIS A 79 10.77 11.73 1.01
C HIS A 79 10.18 11.86 2.42
N ARG A 80 10.99 12.19 3.43
CA ARG A 80 10.58 12.32 4.85
C ARG A 80 9.49 13.37 5.12
N HIS A 81 9.21 14.24 4.15
CA HIS A 81 8.10 15.19 4.22
C HIS A 81 6.74 14.52 4.04
N ILE A 82 6.68 13.30 3.49
CA ILE A 82 5.45 12.52 3.30
C ILE A 82 5.13 11.81 4.61
N GLN A 83 3.96 12.12 5.20
CA GLN A 83 3.53 11.59 6.49
C GLN A 83 2.48 10.50 6.30
N PRO A 84 2.73 9.23 6.66
CA PRO A 84 1.72 8.17 6.55
C PRO A 84 0.60 8.36 7.57
N THR A 85 -0.52 7.66 7.39
CA THR A 85 -1.61 7.65 8.37
C THR A 85 -1.21 6.94 9.65
N ALA A 86 -0.44 5.85 9.52
CA ALA A 86 0.16 5.13 10.64
C ALA A 86 1.50 4.48 10.24
N VAL A 87 2.25 4.01 11.22
CA VAL A 87 3.53 3.33 11.03
C VAL A 87 3.46 1.96 11.70
N ALA A 88 3.85 0.92 10.97
CA ALA A 88 3.96 -0.45 11.47
C ALA A 88 5.44 -0.84 11.59
N HIS A 89 5.85 -1.20 12.80
CA HIS A 89 7.19 -1.73 13.09
C HIS A 89 7.24 -3.25 12.84
N ARG A 90 6.08 -3.91 12.80
CA ARG A 90 5.91 -5.33 12.45
C ARG A 90 4.54 -5.57 11.83
N LEU A 91 4.43 -6.55 10.92
CA LEU A 91 3.16 -6.87 10.25
C LEU A 91 2.02 -7.28 11.20
N SER A 92 2.34 -7.81 12.39
CA SER A 92 1.33 -8.20 13.38
C SER A 92 0.61 -7.01 14.02
N GLU A 93 1.07 -5.78 13.82
CA GLU A 93 0.40 -4.56 14.29
C GLU A 93 -0.76 -4.14 13.37
N LEU A 94 -0.78 -4.60 12.12
CA LEU A 94 -1.74 -4.16 11.11
C LEU A 94 -3.22 -4.29 11.55
N PRO A 95 -3.68 -5.39 12.18
CA PRO A 95 -5.07 -5.47 12.61
C PRO A 95 -5.46 -4.38 13.61
N ALA A 96 -4.58 -4.06 14.56
CA ALA A 96 -4.84 -3.03 15.56
C ALA A 96 -4.78 -1.62 14.94
N LEU A 97 -3.82 -1.38 14.04
CA LEU A 97 -3.70 -0.10 13.33
C LEU A 97 -4.92 0.16 12.45
N ILE A 98 -5.38 -0.83 11.68
CA ILE A 98 -6.54 -0.69 10.78
C ILE A 98 -7.83 -0.39 11.56
N GLN A 99 -8.00 -0.94 12.78
CA GLN A 99 -9.15 -0.66 13.63
C GLN A 99 -9.20 0.78 14.16
N GLN A 100 -8.09 1.51 14.08
CA GLN A 100 -7.97 2.89 14.56
C GLN A 100 -8.13 3.93 13.43
N LEU A 101 -8.27 3.47 12.18
CA LEU A 101 -8.49 4.30 10.99
C LEU A 101 -9.98 4.43 10.69
#